data_AF-A0AAE6YKB8-F1
#
_entry.id   AF-A0AAE6YKB8-F1
#
_cell.length_a   1.000
_cell.length_b   1.000
_cell.length_c   1.000
_cell.angle_alpha   90.00
_cell.angle_beta   90.00
_cell.angle_gamma   90.00
#
_symmetry.space_group_name_H-M   'P 1'
#
loop_
_entity.id
_entity.type
_entity.pdbx_description
1 polymer ?
#
loop_
_entity_poly.entity_id
_entity_poly.type
_entity_poly.pdbx_seq_one_letter_code
_entity_poly.pdbx_strand_id
1 'polypeptide(L)'
;MSEIKEKLASCSDILQAANLEPKENFEIVNYGSIDTIEPTNYEGRMLSALAFLLSNSKDSINKVSAQELMDKIDNVICSQVQEVLQDDTFRKLEESWRSVYELASSIDNNKTKLAILDVDKEELAEDFEMNAADILSSDLFQKTYVHEYDQYGGEPFGSIIGLYEFDKTQEDIEWLMTMGKIAEASHAPFIAAISPNFFGGKDYSSLSEIKDIDSMMAHPRFGRWNAFRKTKSAGYIGLTLPNFMLRAPYHPDTNPVGKGVISNFKESVDISKPYESCLWGNAAVLFAKNLYRSFTVTGWCQSICGPTSGGLVEGLPIYNYNSHDANAYVLPTNYLIPDHKEYGLAKAGFIPLVYEKKTANACFFSAQSLKLAEEFENDNDSENSQMVTKLPYTFSMSKIAHYVKCMTRDVIGSEADETVVSNAITSWLNQYVTTAPNPNSLTKSYYPFKNVGVGVEKNRGMAGHYKCHIEILPHIKFEGMDVTMKIDTRLDS
;
A
#
# COMPACT_ATOMS: atom_id res chain seq x y z
N MET A 1 -0.43 -21.95 -36.21
CA MET A 1 0.61 -20.91 -36.38
C MET A 1 1.18 -20.65 -34.99
N SER A 2 1.95 -21.61 -34.46
CA SER A 2 3.42 -21.74 -34.59
C SER A 2 4.16 -20.66 -33.79
N GLU A 3 4.39 -20.99 -32.52
CA GLU A 3 5.56 -20.68 -31.68
C GLU A 3 6.44 -19.49 -32.10
N ILE A 4 6.29 -18.37 -31.39
CA ILE A 4 7.38 -17.41 -31.19
C ILE A 4 8.07 -17.86 -29.91
N LYS A 5 9.10 -18.71 -30.05
CA LYS A 5 10.07 -18.97 -28.97
C LYS A 5 11.03 -17.79 -28.94
N GLU A 6 11.13 -17.17 -27.76
CA GLU A 6 12.18 -16.27 -27.34
C GLU A 6 13.56 -16.83 -27.75
N LYS A 7 14.32 -16.02 -28.47
CA LYS A 7 15.73 -16.29 -28.72
C LYS A 7 16.54 -15.43 -27.76
N LEU A 8 16.88 -16.00 -26.61
CA LEU A 8 18.07 -15.59 -25.87
C LEU A 8 19.25 -15.59 -26.86
N ALA A 9 19.95 -14.46 -26.96
CA ALA A 9 21.12 -14.37 -27.83
C ALA A 9 22.17 -15.37 -27.34
N SER A 10 22.52 -16.33 -28.18
CA SER A 10 23.61 -17.27 -27.90
C SER A 10 24.94 -16.49 -27.89
N CYS A 11 25.95 -17.00 -27.18
CA CYS A 11 27.30 -16.39 -27.20
C CYS A 11 27.83 -16.17 -28.63
N SER A 12 27.44 -17.02 -29.58
CA SER A 12 27.70 -16.85 -31.01
C SER A 12 27.06 -15.61 -31.62
N ASP A 13 25.84 -15.25 -31.21
CA ASP A 13 25.12 -14.08 -31.73
C ASP A 13 25.78 -12.76 -31.24
N ILE A 14 26.33 -12.77 -30.02
CA ILE A 14 27.09 -11.65 -29.46
C ILE A 14 28.42 -11.45 -30.21
N LEU A 15 29.11 -12.55 -30.54
CA LEU A 15 30.35 -12.51 -31.33
C LEU A 15 30.08 -12.03 -32.76
N GLN A 16 28.99 -12.47 -33.36
CA GLN A 16 28.60 -12.09 -34.71
C GLN A 16 28.19 -10.61 -34.80
N ALA A 17 27.51 -10.07 -33.77
CA ALA A 17 27.19 -8.64 -33.65
C ALA A 17 28.44 -7.75 -33.49
N ALA A 18 29.55 -8.32 -33.03
CA ALA A 18 30.86 -7.67 -32.97
C ALA A 18 31.68 -7.79 -34.26
N ASN A 19 31.10 -8.30 -35.37
CA ASN A 19 31.80 -8.65 -36.62
C ASN A 19 32.92 -9.69 -36.43
N LEU A 20 32.77 -10.58 -35.44
CA LEU A 20 33.69 -11.71 -35.21
C LEU A 20 33.02 -12.99 -35.71
N GLU A 21 33.68 -13.72 -36.61
CA GLU A 21 33.19 -15.01 -37.08
C GLU A 21 33.23 -16.03 -35.93
N PRO A 22 32.12 -16.69 -35.60
CA PRO A 22 32.13 -17.79 -34.63
C PRO A 22 32.84 -18.99 -35.27
N LYS A 23 34.15 -19.12 -35.01
CA LYS A 23 34.88 -20.35 -35.36
C LYS A 23 34.74 -21.35 -34.22
N GLU A 24 34.36 -22.58 -34.57
CA GLU A 24 34.15 -23.70 -33.63
C GLU A 24 35.42 -24.10 -32.84
N ASN A 25 36.59 -23.62 -33.23
CA ASN A 25 37.84 -23.85 -32.53
C ASN A 25 38.54 -22.51 -32.25
N PHE A 26 38.41 -22.03 -31.02
CA PHE A 26 39.39 -21.10 -30.47
C PHE A 26 40.62 -21.93 -30.12
N GLU A 27 41.70 -21.83 -30.91
CA GLU A 27 43.00 -22.29 -30.44
C GLU A 27 43.31 -21.50 -29.17
N ILE A 28 43.36 -22.22 -28.03
CA ILE A 28 43.85 -21.68 -26.77
C ILE A 28 45.29 -21.24 -27.05
N VAL A 29 45.49 -19.93 -27.17
CA VAL A 29 46.84 -19.37 -27.30
C VAL A 29 47.58 -19.74 -26.02
N ASN A 30 48.62 -20.54 -26.20
CA ASN A 30 49.50 -20.98 -25.12
C ASN A 30 49.99 -19.77 -24.31
N TYR A 31 49.84 -19.89 -23.00
CA TYR A 31 50.34 -18.99 -21.94
C TYR A 31 51.84 -18.72 -22.09
N GLY A 32 52.24 -17.83 -22.99
CA GLY A 32 53.66 -17.55 -23.27
C GLY A 32 54.06 -16.08 -23.27
N SER A 33 53.12 -15.13 -23.25
CA SER A 33 53.44 -13.72 -23.51
C SER A 33 52.75 -12.70 -22.59
N ILE A 34 52.10 -13.12 -21.50
CA ILE A 34 51.46 -12.19 -20.54
C ILE A 34 51.79 -12.64 -19.12
N ASP A 35 53.04 -12.48 -18.71
CA ASP A 35 53.49 -12.70 -17.32
C ASP A 35 53.42 -11.42 -16.45
N THR A 36 52.67 -10.38 -16.88
CA THR A 36 52.65 -9.10 -16.15
C THR A 36 51.26 -8.49 -15.94
N ILE A 37 50.20 -9.29 -15.82
CA ILE A 37 48.92 -8.80 -15.31
C ILE A 37 48.38 -9.82 -14.30
N GLU A 38 48.67 -9.61 -13.02
CA GLU A 38 48.01 -10.34 -11.94
C GLU A 38 46.49 -10.05 -12.00
N PRO A 39 45.62 -11.05 -12.25
CA PRO A 39 44.20 -10.81 -12.40
C PRO A 39 43.52 -10.89 -11.03
N THR A 40 43.84 -9.97 -10.12
CA THR A 40 43.19 -9.91 -8.80
C THR A 40 41.87 -9.13 -8.85
N ASN A 41 41.66 -8.29 -9.87
CA ASN A 41 40.49 -7.41 -9.99
C ASN A 41 39.65 -7.71 -11.26
N TYR A 42 38.33 -7.49 -11.20
CA TYR A 42 37.39 -7.73 -12.32
C TYR A 42 37.79 -6.97 -13.59
N GLU A 43 38.23 -5.73 -13.42
CA GLU A 43 38.75 -4.88 -14.50
C GLU A 43 39.95 -5.51 -15.22
N GLY A 44 40.86 -6.17 -14.49
CA GLY A 44 42.04 -6.83 -15.08
C GLY A 44 41.68 -8.05 -15.93
N ARG A 45 40.64 -8.79 -15.53
CA ARG A 45 40.10 -9.93 -16.32
C ARG A 45 39.35 -9.43 -17.55
N MET A 46 38.57 -8.36 -17.43
CA MET A 46 37.86 -7.73 -18.54
C MET A 46 38.82 -7.14 -19.59
N LEU A 47 39.86 -6.41 -19.16
CA LEU A 47 40.91 -5.88 -20.04
C LEU A 47 41.68 -6.98 -20.78
N SER A 48 41.97 -8.09 -20.11
CA SER A 48 42.65 -9.24 -20.72
C SER A 48 41.78 -9.94 -21.76
N ALA A 49 40.48 -10.10 -21.50
CA ALA A 49 39.51 -10.67 -22.45
C ALA A 49 39.29 -9.75 -23.66
N LEU A 50 39.21 -8.43 -23.44
CA LEU A 50 39.13 -7.41 -24.50
C LEU A 50 40.39 -7.40 -25.37
N ALA A 51 41.58 -7.47 -24.76
CA ALA A 51 42.86 -7.55 -25.48
C ALA A 51 42.94 -8.81 -26.35
N PHE A 52 42.41 -9.94 -25.88
CA PHE A 52 42.32 -11.17 -26.66
C PHE A 52 41.37 -11.06 -27.86
N LEU A 53 40.17 -10.52 -27.66
CA LEU A 53 39.18 -10.30 -28.73
C LEU A 53 39.71 -9.32 -29.79
N LEU A 54 40.42 -8.27 -29.38
CA LEU A 54 41.02 -7.27 -30.26
C LEU A 54 42.28 -7.77 -30.99
N SER A 55 43.05 -8.70 -30.39
CA SER A 55 44.21 -9.30 -31.06
C SER A 55 43.82 -10.14 -32.29
N ASN A 56 42.57 -10.62 -32.35
CA ASN A 56 42.02 -11.36 -33.48
C ASN A 56 41.57 -10.47 -34.65
N SER A 57 41.44 -9.14 -34.48
CA SER A 57 40.91 -8.24 -35.52
C SER A 57 41.97 -7.54 -36.40
N LYS A 58 43.27 -7.83 -36.24
CA LYS A 58 44.40 -7.35 -37.09
C LYS A 58 44.59 -5.83 -37.26
N ASP A 59 43.77 -4.97 -36.67
CA ASP A 59 43.93 -3.51 -36.75
C ASP A 59 44.70 -2.91 -35.56
N SER A 60 45.47 -1.85 -35.82
CA SER A 60 46.28 -1.16 -34.82
C SER A 60 45.43 -0.52 -33.72
N ILE A 61 45.72 -0.88 -32.46
CA ILE A 61 44.99 -0.47 -31.27
C ILE A 61 45.09 1.05 -31.05
N ASN A 62 43.96 1.75 -31.16
CA ASN A 62 43.81 3.10 -30.65
C ASN A 62 42.99 3.05 -29.35
N LYS A 63 43.27 3.92 -28.36
CA LYS A 63 42.46 4.00 -27.13
C LYS A 63 40.95 4.16 -27.41
N VAL A 64 40.64 4.78 -28.56
CA VAL A 64 39.28 4.97 -29.06
C VAL A 64 38.60 3.64 -29.42
N SER A 65 39.28 2.71 -30.10
CA SER A 65 38.67 1.43 -30.50
C SER A 65 38.44 0.48 -29.32
N ALA A 66 39.25 0.59 -28.26
CA ALA A 66 39.02 -0.12 -27.01
C ALA A 66 37.80 0.42 -26.26
N GLN A 67 37.62 1.74 -26.24
CA GLN A 67 36.45 2.38 -25.64
C GLN A 67 35.17 2.01 -26.38
N GLU A 68 35.18 2.04 -27.72
CA GLU A 68 34.02 1.62 -28.54
C GLU A 68 33.61 0.18 -28.29
N LEU A 69 34.56 -0.72 -28.00
CA LEU A 69 34.26 -2.12 -27.71
C LEU A 69 33.72 -2.29 -26.28
N MET A 70 34.22 -1.53 -25.31
CA MET A 70 33.62 -1.46 -23.96
C MET A 70 32.18 -0.93 -24.03
N ASP A 71 31.94 0.16 -24.75
CA ASP A 71 30.61 0.75 -24.90
C ASP A 71 29.64 -0.25 -25.57
N LYS A 72 30.11 -1.05 -26.53
CA LYS A 72 29.29 -2.14 -27.13
C LYS A 72 28.94 -3.23 -26.13
N ILE A 73 29.90 -3.68 -25.31
CA ILE A 73 29.65 -4.68 -24.27
C ILE A 73 28.63 -4.13 -23.26
N ASP A 74 28.82 -2.90 -22.81
CA ASP A 74 27.92 -2.24 -21.86
C ASP A 74 26.50 -2.13 -22.42
N ASN A 75 26.35 -1.77 -23.71
CA ASN A 75 25.04 -1.72 -24.37
C ASN A 75 24.34 -3.08 -24.43
N VAL A 76 25.08 -4.17 -24.68
CA VAL A 76 24.53 -5.54 -24.68
C VAL A 76 24.08 -5.92 -23.27
N ILE A 77 24.90 -5.64 -22.25
CA ILE A 77 24.55 -5.92 -20.85
C ILE A 77 23.34 -5.08 -20.43
N CYS A 78 23.29 -3.79 -20.78
CA CYS A 78 22.16 -2.91 -20.49
C CYS A 78 20.88 -3.43 -21.14
N SER A 79 20.94 -3.90 -22.39
CA SER A 79 19.79 -4.47 -23.08
C SER A 79 19.28 -5.73 -22.39
N GLN A 80 20.20 -6.60 -21.94
CA GLN A 80 19.82 -7.81 -21.21
C GLN A 80 19.22 -7.50 -19.84
N VAL A 81 19.79 -6.55 -19.10
CA VAL A 81 19.25 -6.10 -17.81
C VAL A 81 17.88 -5.48 -18.00
N GLN A 82 17.69 -4.68 -19.04
CA GLN A 82 16.39 -4.09 -19.38
C GLN A 82 15.34 -5.17 -19.62
N GLU A 83 15.68 -6.23 -20.37
CA GLU A 83 14.77 -7.37 -20.61
C GLU A 83 14.36 -8.05 -19.30
N VAL A 84 15.31 -8.26 -18.38
CA VAL A 84 15.04 -8.84 -17.05
C VAL A 84 14.15 -7.91 -16.20
N LEU A 85 14.40 -6.60 -16.23
CA LEU A 85 13.59 -5.62 -15.48
C LEU A 85 12.17 -5.47 -16.06
N GLN A 86 11.99 -5.72 -17.36
CA GLN A 86 10.71 -5.66 -18.05
C GLN A 86 9.91 -6.96 -17.95
N ASP A 87 10.53 -8.07 -17.52
CA ASP A 87 9.83 -9.33 -17.31
C ASP A 87 8.71 -9.19 -16.25
N ASP A 88 7.52 -9.70 -16.59
CA ASP A 88 6.34 -9.58 -15.73
C ASP A 88 6.51 -10.29 -14.39
N THR A 89 7.24 -11.41 -14.37
CA THR A 89 7.49 -12.19 -13.15
C THR A 89 8.44 -11.45 -12.23
N PHE A 90 9.54 -10.94 -12.79
CA PHE A 90 10.50 -10.14 -12.03
C PHE A 90 9.85 -8.86 -11.49
N ARG A 91 9.04 -8.17 -12.30
CA ARG A 91 8.36 -6.94 -11.90
C ARG A 91 7.39 -7.15 -10.75
N LYS A 92 6.59 -8.22 -10.77
CA LYS A 92 5.70 -8.56 -9.64
C LYS A 92 6.49 -8.85 -8.37
N LEU A 93 7.61 -9.58 -8.48
CA LEU A 93 8.49 -9.85 -7.35
C LEU A 93 9.12 -8.55 -6.80
N GLU A 94 9.59 -7.67 -7.70
CA GLU A 94 10.16 -6.37 -7.34
C GLU A 94 9.11 -5.48 -6.67
N GLU A 95 7.87 -5.45 -7.19
CA GLU A 95 6.74 -4.70 -6.62
C GLU A 95 6.45 -5.14 -5.19
N SER A 96 6.27 -6.44 -4.95
CA SER A 96 5.94 -6.99 -3.64
C SER A 96 7.04 -6.71 -2.61
N TRP A 97 8.30 -7.05 -2.94
CA TRP A 97 9.39 -6.88 -1.99
C TRP A 97 9.79 -5.43 -1.77
N ARG A 98 9.67 -4.56 -2.78
CA ARG A 98 9.88 -3.11 -2.57
C ARG A 98 8.77 -2.50 -1.74
N SER A 99 7.52 -2.94 -1.92
CA SER A 99 6.41 -2.51 -1.08
C SER A 99 6.63 -2.88 0.39
N VAL A 100 7.10 -4.10 0.64
CA VAL A 100 7.48 -4.55 2.00
C VAL A 100 8.68 -3.76 2.52
N TYR A 101 9.70 -3.51 1.69
CA TYR A 101 10.87 -2.73 2.08
C TYR A 101 10.51 -1.28 2.43
N GLU A 102 9.63 -0.65 1.66
CA GLU A 102 9.12 0.70 1.90
C GLU A 102 8.41 0.80 3.26
N LEU A 103 7.64 -0.23 3.61
CA LEU A 103 6.98 -0.34 4.91
C LEU A 103 8.00 -0.60 6.04
N ALA A 104 8.86 -1.60 5.88
CA ALA A 104 9.82 -2.03 6.89
C ALA A 104 10.87 -0.95 7.20
N SER A 105 11.33 -0.21 6.20
CA SER A 105 12.27 0.90 6.37
C SER A 105 11.68 2.08 7.14
N SER A 106 10.35 2.21 7.15
CA SER A 106 9.64 3.27 7.85
C SER A 106 9.28 2.91 9.29
N ILE A 107 9.33 1.62 9.67
CA ILE A 107 8.89 1.12 10.98
C ILE A 107 10.07 1.04 11.97
N ASP A 108 9.94 1.70 13.11
CA ASP A 108 10.74 1.47 14.31
C ASP A 108 10.14 0.34 15.16
N ASN A 109 10.93 -0.70 15.41
CA ASN A 109 10.55 -1.96 16.07
C ASN A 109 10.29 -1.82 17.59
N ASN A 110 10.50 -0.66 18.19
CA ASN A 110 10.36 -0.47 19.64
C ASN A 110 8.91 -0.57 20.15
N LYS A 111 7.92 -0.14 19.36
CA LYS A 111 6.51 -0.08 19.78
C LYS A 111 5.55 -0.87 18.90
N THR A 112 6.00 -1.28 17.73
CA THR A 112 5.17 -1.94 16.72
C THR A 112 5.94 -3.09 16.13
N LYS A 113 5.22 -4.12 15.69
CA LYS A 113 5.78 -5.28 15.03
C LYS A 113 5.18 -5.38 13.64
N LEU A 114 6.02 -5.74 12.67
CA LEU A 114 5.60 -6.11 11.33
C LEU A 114 5.70 -7.64 11.20
N ALA A 115 4.58 -8.30 10.94
CA ALA A 115 4.54 -9.70 10.56
C ALA A 115 4.28 -9.79 9.06
N ILE A 116 5.02 -10.67 8.38
CA ILE A 116 4.90 -10.89 6.93
C ILE A 116 4.36 -12.31 6.74
N LEU A 117 3.33 -12.42 5.91
CA LEU A 117 2.73 -13.67 5.48
C LEU A 117 2.74 -13.67 3.95
N ASP A 118 3.53 -14.57 3.36
CA ASP A 118 3.66 -14.73 1.91
C ASP A 118 2.61 -15.73 1.42
N VAL A 119 1.55 -15.22 0.80
CA VAL A 119 0.42 -16.02 0.31
C VAL A 119 -0.17 -15.35 -0.93
N ASP A 120 -0.45 -16.14 -1.96
CA ASP A 120 -1.10 -15.65 -3.17
C ASP A 120 -2.59 -15.37 -2.94
N LYS A 121 -3.17 -14.47 -3.76
CA LYS A 121 -4.60 -14.11 -3.63
C LYS A 121 -5.50 -15.33 -3.87
N GLU A 122 -5.11 -16.16 -4.83
CA GLU A 122 -5.79 -17.39 -5.22
C GLU A 122 -5.74 -18.44 -4.11
N GLU A 123 -4.60 -18.59 -3.44
CA GLU A 123 -4.46 -19.55 -2.32
C GLU A 123 -5.37 -19.18 -1.14
N LEU A 124 -5.46 -17.88 -0.80
CA LEU A 124 -6.43 -17.41 0.20
C LEU A 124 -7.87 -17.59 -0.26
N ALA A 125 -8.15 -17.44 -1.56
CA ALA A 125 -9.49 -17.67 -2.10
C ALA A 125 -9.90 -19.14 -1.93
N GLU A 126 -9.00 -20.07 -2.24
CA GLU A 126 -9.21 -21.51 -2.06
C GLU A 126 -9.46 -21.86 -0.58
N ASP A 127 -8.66 -21.32 0.35
CA ASP A 127 -8.88 -21.52 1.80
C ASP A 127 -10.27 -21.01 2.24
N PHE A 128 -10.68 -19.83 1.76
CA PHE A 128 -11.99 -19.25 2.07
C PHE A 128 -13.14 -20.06 1.48
N GLU A 129 -12.99 -20.62 0.28
CA GLU A 129 -13.99 -21.46 -0.37
C GLU A 129 -14.14 -22.82 0.34
N MET A 130 -13.02 -23.48 0.65
CA MET A 130 -13.02 -24.76 1.37
C MET A 130 -13.63 -24.63 2.77
N ASN A 131 -13.38 -23.51 3.44
CA ASN A 131 -13.87 -23.21 4.79
C ASN A 131 -15.11 -22.30 4.79
N ALA A 132 -15.84 -22.18 3.68
CA ALA A 132 -17.00 -21.29 3.59
C ALA A 132 -18.12 -21.63 4.60
N ALA A 133 -18.24 -22.90 4.99
CA ALA A 133 -19.21 -23.37 5.98
C ALA A 133 -18.81 -23.03 7.42
N ASP A 134 -17.50 -23.02 7.71
CA ASP A 134 -16.94 -22.70 9.02
C ASP A 134 -15.67 -21.85 8.84
N ILE A 135 -15.83 -20.53 8.90
CA ILE A 135 -14.70 -19.59 8.77
C ILE A 135 -13.68 -19.80 9.89
N LEU A 136 -14.08 -20.39 11.02
CA LEU A 136 -13.18 -20.64 12.14
C LEU A 136 -12.07 -21.63 11.76
N SER A 137 -12.31 -22.54 10.81
CA SER A 137 -11.29 -23.49 10.36
C SER A 137 -10.36 -22.97 9.27
N SER A 138 -10.58 -21.75 8.75
CA SER A 138 -9.65 -21.10 7.82
C SER A 138 -8.28 -20.89 8.47
N ASP A 139 -7.22 -21.17 7.72
CA ASP A 139 -5.85 -21.03 8.22
C ASP A 139 -5.52 -19.57 8.54
N LEU A 140 -6.01 -18.63 7.73
CA LEU A 140 -5.85 -17.20 8.03
C LEU A 140 -6.57 -16.80 9.32
N PHE A 141 -7.78 -17.34 9.56
CA PHE A 141 -8.51 -17.10 10.80
C PHE A 141 -7.77 -17.67 12.02
N GLN A 142 -7.22 -18.88 11.91
CA GLN A 142 -6.41 -19.50 12.97
C GLN A 142 -5.19 -18.63 13.31
N LYS A 143 -4.46 -18.13 12.31
CA LYS A 143 -3.27 -17.29 12.51
C LYS A 143 -3.61 -15.91 13.10
N THR A 144 -4.66 -15.27 12.61
CA THR A 144 -5.00 -13.89 13.00
C THR A 144 -5.81 -13.81 14.30
N TYR A 145 -6.78 -14.71 14.47
CA TYR A 145 -7.69 -14.71 15.61
C TYR A 145 -7.26 -15.71 16.68
N VAL A 146 -7.12 -17.01 16.35
CA VAL A 146 -6.95 -18.06 17.38
C VAL A 146 -5.60 -17.98 18.06
N HIS A 147 -4.51 -17.89 17.29
CA HIS A 147 -3.15 -17.91 17.83
C HIS A 147 -2.75 -16.61 18.54
N GLU A 148 -3.43 -15.50 18.26
CA GLU A 148 -3.10 -14.19 18.83
C GLU A 148 -4.25 -13.62 19.66
N TYR A 149 -5.33 -13.14 19.04
CA TYR A 149 -6.43 -12.47 19.75
C TYR A 149 -7.12 -13.36 20.79
N ASP A 150 -7.36 -14.64 20.48
CA ASP A 150 -8.02 -15.58 21.38
C ASP A 150 -7.04 -16.41 22.23
N GLN A 151 -5.75 -16.29 22.01
CA GLN A 151 -4.73 -16.95 22.82
C GLN A 151 -4.42 -16.14 24.09
N TYR A 152 -4.32 -16.81 25.24
CA TYR A 152 -3.86 -16.15 26.46
C TYR A 152 -2.37 -15.79 26.35
N GLY A 153 -2.05 -14.50 26.52
CA GLY A 153 -0.71 -13.95 26.32
C GLY A 153 -0.34 -13.66 24.86
N GLY A 154 -1.29 -13.79 23.92
CA GLY A 154 -1.09 -13.42 22.52
C GLY A 154 -1.11 -11.90 22.29
N GLU A 155 -0.69 -11.47 21.10
CA GLU A 155 -0.60 -10.07 20.70
C GLU A 155 -1.51 -9.80 19.49
N PRO A 156 -2.70 -9.21 19.68
CA PRO A 156 -3.65 -9.05 18.59
C PRO A 156 -3.14 -8.12 17.50
N PHE A 157 -3.38 -8.50 16.24
CA PHE A 157 -3.02 -7.68 15.08
C PHE A 157 -3.86 -6.39 15.02
N GLY A 158 -3.22 -5.24 14.88
CA GLY A 158 -3.91 -3.95 14.80
C GLY A 158 -4.55 -3.65 13.43
N SER A 159 -3.93 -4.14 12.36
CA SER A 159 -4.38 -3.93 10.98
C SER A 159 -3.78 -5.00 10.07
N ILE A 160 -4.50 -5.38 9.02
CA ILE A 160 -4.03 -6.33 8.00
C ILE A 160 -3.89 -5.57 6.68
N ILE A 161 -2.71 -5.65 6.06
CA ILE A 161 -2.43 -4.95 4.80
C ILE A 161 -2.27 -6.00 3.69
N GLY A 162 -3.18 -5.99 2.72
CA GLY A 162 -3.14 -6.85 1.56
C GLY A 162 -2.50 -6.13 0.38
N LEU A 163 -1.44 -6.69 -0.18
CA LEU A 163 -0.82 -6.22 -1.43
C LEU A 163 -1.57 -6.76 -2.65
N TYR A 164 -2.90 -6.68 -2.61
CA TYR A 164 -3.80 -7.17 -3.65
C TYR A 164 -4.64 -6.05 -4.24
N GLU A 165 -5.05 -6.23 -5.48
CA GLU A 165 -6.05 -5.40 -6.14
C GLU A 165 -7.38 -6.15 -6.28
N PHE A 166 -8.49 -5.45 -6.05
CA PHE A 166 -9.84 -6.01 -6.15
C PHE A 166 -10.67 -5.31 -7.23
N ASP A 167 -11.54 -6.05 -7.92
CA ASP A 167 -12.54 -5.57 -8.88
C ASP A 167 -13.96 -5.91 -8.34
N LYS A 168 -14.99 -5.58 -9.12
CA LYS A 168 -16.41 -5.89 -8.90
C LYS A 168 -16.78 -7.32 -9.30
N THR A 169 -15.81 -8.20 -9.56
CA THR A 169 -16.07 -9.60 -9.93
C THR A 169 -16.74 -10.33 -8.76
N GLN A 170 -17.45 -11.42 -9.06
CA GLN A 170 -18.13 -12.18 -8.03
C GLN A 170 -17.14 -12.79 -7.03
N GLU A 171 -16.03 -13.34 -7.54
CA GLU A 171 -14.95 -13.93 -6.75
C GLU A 171 -14.34 -12.90 -5.79
N ASP A 172 -14.02 -11.69 -6.27
CA ASP A 172 -13.45 -10.64 -5.41
C ASP A 172 -14.43 -10.16 -4.33
N ILE A 173 -15.72 -10.06 -4.65
CA ILE A 173 -16.75 -9.70 -3.67
C ILE A 173 -16.86 -10.79 -2.60
N GLU A 174 -16.83 -12.06 -2.97
CA GLU A 174 -16.90 -13.20 -2.04
C GLU A 174 -15.65 -13.28 -1.16
N TRP A 175 -14.47 -13.06 -1.75
CA TRP A 175 -13.20 -12.93 -1.03
C TRP A 175 -13.25 -11.80 0.01
N LEU A 176 -13.64 -10.59 -0.41
CA LEU A 176 -13.73 -9.43 0.48
C LEU A 176 -14.80 -9.63 1.56
N MET A 177 -15.90 -10.31 1.26
CA MET A 177 -16.93 -10.64 2.26
C MET A 177 -16.36 -11.55 3.36
N THR A 178 -15.60 -12.58 3.00
CA THR A 178 -14.98 -13.48 3.98
C THR A 178 -13.88 -12.78 4.76
N MET A 179 -12.98 -12.06 4.08
CA MET A 179 -11.93 -11.28 4.73
C MET A 179 -12.50 -10.22 5.68
N GLY A 180 -13.59 -9.55 5.30
CA GLY A 180 -14.29 -8.60 6.15
C GLY A 180 -14.82 -9.23 7.44
N LYS A 181 -15.32 -10.47 7.39
CA LYS A 181 -15.76 -11.20 8.60
C LYS A 181 -14.58 -11.55 9.50
N ILE A 182 -13.44 -11.96 8.92
CA ILE A 182 -12.20 -12.24 9.67
C ILE A 182 -11.69 -10.96 10.34
N ALA A 183 -11.65 -9.85 9.60
CA ALA A 183 -11.24 -8.53 10.09
C ALA A 183 -12.17 -8.00 11.19
N GLU A 184 -13.49 -8.21 11.05
CA GLU A 184 -14.50 -7.86 12.05
C GLU A 184 -14.32 -8.69 13.34
N ALA A 185 -14.10 -9.99 13.22
CA ALA A 185 -13.93 -10.89 14.37
C ALA A 185 -12.61 -10.63 15.13
N SER A 186 -11.51 -10.42 14.41
CA SER A 186 -10.19 -10.12 15.00
C SER A 186 -10.02 -8.66 15.42
N HIS A 187 -10.98 -7.80 15.10
CA HIS A 187 -10.86 -6.34 15.23
C HIS A 187 -9.56 -5.84 14.58
N ALA A 188 -9.26 -6.29 13.37
CA ALA A 188 -8.08 -5.91 12.62
C ALA A 188 -8.51 -5.47 11.20
N PRO A 189 -8.77 -4.18 10.98
CA PRO A 189 -9.23 -3.70 9.68
C PRO A 189 -8.26 -4.08 8.54
N PHE A 190 -8.84 -4.51 7.41
CA PHE A 190 -8.12 -4.94 6.21
C PHE A 190 -8.02 -3.80 5.20
N ILE A 191 -6.80 -3.48 4.76
CA ILE A 191 -6.52 -2.42 3.79
C ILE A 191 -5.85 -3.02 2.55
N ALA A 192 -6.39 -2.72 1.37
CA ALA A 192 -5.84 -3.16 0.08
C ALA A 192 -6.10 -2.10 -1.01
N ALA A 193 -5.90 -2.42 -2.30
CA ALA A 193 -6.21 -1.52 -3.41
C ALA A 193 -7.43 -1.97 -4.22
N ILE A 194 -8.04 -1.02 -4.92
CA ILE A 194 -9.04 -1.29 -5.95
C ILE A 194 -8.37 -1.28 -7.33
N SER A 195 -8.62 -2.29 -8.15
CA SER A 195 -8.09 -2.37 -9.52
C SER A 195 -8.73 -1.31 -10.43
N PRO A 196 -8.01 -0.73 -11.40
CA PRO A 196 -8.59 0.16 -12.41
C PRO A 196 -9.73 -0.50 -13.20
N ASN A 197 -9.71 -1.83 -13.34
CA ASN A 197 -10.77 -2.61 -13.98
C ASN A 197 -12.15 -2.39 -13.32
N PHE A 198 -12.18 -2.03 -12.04
CA PHE A 198 -13.41 -1.65 -11.32
C PHE A 198 -14.18 -0.55 -12.04
N PHE A 199 -13.48 0.45 -12.55
CA PHE A 199 -14.03 1.61 -13.24
C PHE A 199 -14.28 1.34 -14.74
N GLY A 200 -13.90 0.16 -15.23
CA GLY A 200 -14.11 -0.27 -16.63
C GLY A 200 -12.97 0.08 -17.58
N GLY A 201 -11.81 0.50 -17.06
CA GLY A 201 -10.61 0.76 -17.85
C GLY A 201 -9.43 -0.10 -17.41
N LYS A 202 -8.40 -0.18 -18.25
CA LYS A 202 -7.12 -0.82 -17.90
C LYS A 202 -6.29 0.02 -16.93
N ASP A 203 -6.48 1.34 -16.99
CA ASP A 203 -5.77 2.32 -16.16
C ASP A 203 -6.75 3.22 -15.43
N TYR A 204 -6.25 3.85 -14.36
CA TYR A 204 -6.98 4.86 -13.60
C TYR A 204 -7.29 6.13 -14.42
N SER A 205 -6.67 6.32 -15.58
CA SER A 205 -7.02 7.39 -16.54
C SER A 205 -8.51 7.36 -16.94
N SER A 206 -9.13 6.17 -16.96
CA SER A 206 -10.57 5.98 -17.21
C SER A 206 -11.47 6.69 -16.17
N LEU A 207 -10.95 6.95 -14.96
CA LEU A 207 -11.64 7.78 -13.96
C LEU A 207 -11.92 9.18 -14.48
N SER A 208 -11.11 9.72 -15.41
CA SER A 208 -11.33 11.03 -16.01
C SER A 208 -12.65 11.10 -16.78
N GLU A 209 -13.05 10.00 -17.42
CA GLU A 209 -14.25 9.89 -18.27
C GLU A 209 -15.54 9.79 -17.43
N ILE A 210 -15.42 9.30 -16.20
CA ILE A 210 -16.53 9.22 -15.26
C ILE A 210 -16.84 10.63 -14.75
N LYS A 211 -18.03 11.14 -15.13
CA LYS A 211 -18.54 12.45 -14.71
C LYS A 211 -19.06 12.43 -13.28
N ASP A 212 -19.79 11.38 -12.92
CA ASP A 212 -20.41 11.21 -11.61
C ASP A 212 -20.25 9.77 -11.13
N ILE A 213 -19.61 9.64 -9.97
CA ILE A 213 -19.28 8.36 -9.34
C ILE A 213 -20.55 7.76 -8.70
N ASP A 214 -21.45 8.58 -8.18
CA ASP A 214 -22.70 8.11 -7.57
C ASP A 214 -23.59 7.44 -8.64
N SER A 215 -23.75 8.09 -9.79
CA SER A 215 -24.45 7.52 -10.94
C SER A 215 -23.79 6.24 -11.46
N MET A 216 -22.45 6.16 -11.45
CA MET A 216 -21.73 4.94 -11.84
C MET A 216 -22.08 3.79 -10.89
N MET A 217 -21.97 4.03 -9.58
CA MET A 217 -22.22 3.03 -8.54
C MET A 217 -23.68 2.61 -8.48
N ALA A 218 -24.63 3.45 -8.89
CA ALA A 218 -26.05 3.12 -8.99
C ALA A 218 -26.38 2.13 -10.12
N HIS A 219 -25.46 1.91 -11.07
CA HIS A 219 -25.70 1.00 -12.19
C HIS A 219 -25.88 -0.46 -11.69
N PRO A 220 -26.82 -1.26 -12.23
CA PRO A 220 -27.10 -2.63 -11.79
C PRO A 220 -25.89 -3.58 -11.74
N ARG A 221 -24.87 -3.30 -12.55
CA ARG A 221 -23.58 -4.02 -12.56
C ARG A 221 -22.88 -4.02 -11.18
N PHE A 222 -23.11 -2.98 -10.37
CA PHE A 222 -22.58 -2.87 -9.01
C PHE A 222 -23.58 -3.32 -7.95
N GLY A 223 -24.70 -3.96 -8.32
CA GLY A 223 -25.75 -4.36 -7.39
C GLY A 223 -25.22 -5.26 -6.25
N ARG A 224 -24.39 -6.26 -6.58
CA ARG A 224 -23.75 -7.14 -5.58
C ARG A 224 -22.74 -6.39 -4.72
N TRP A 225 -21.93 -5.53 -5.34
CA TRP A 225 -20.98 -4.67 -4.63
C TRP A 225 -21.69 -3.78 -3.61
N ASN A 226 -22.76 -3.09 -4.01
CA ASN A 226 -23.54 -2.25 -3.11
C ASN A 226 -24.27 -3.05 -2.02
N ALA A 227 -24.73 -4.26 -2.31
CA ALA A 227 -25.28 -5.15 -1.30
C ALA A 227 -24.21 -5.50 -0.24
N PHE A 228 -22.99 -5.79 -0.67
CA PHE A 228 -21.86 -6.00 0.23
C PHE A 228 -21.54 -4.76 1.07
N ARG A 229 -21.51 -3.57 0.46
CA ARG A 229 -21.27 -2.29 1.18
C ARG A 229 -22.26 -2.02 2.33
N LYS A 230 -23.45 -2.60 2.31
CA LYS A 230 -24.44 -2.45 3.40
C LYS A 230 -24.16 -3.33 4.61
N THR A 231 -23.30 -4.34 4.47
CA THR A 231 -22.95 -5.26 5.56
C THR A 231 -22.14 -4.55 6.67
N LYS A 232 -22.04 -5.18 7.84
CA LYS A 232 -21.18 -4.69 8.94
C LYS A 232 -19.71 -4.87 8.62
N SER A 233 -19.36 -6.02 8.04
CA SER A 233 -18.00 -6.42 7.68
C SER A 233 -17.33 -5.45 6.69
N ALA A 234 -18.10 -4.79 5.81
CA ALA A 234 -17.58 -3.74 4.94
C ALA A 234 -16.99 -2.52 5.70
N GLY A 235 -17.37 -2.31 6.97
CA GLY A 235 -16.82 -1.25 7.82
C GLY A 235 -15.38 -1.48 8.26
N TYR A 236 -14.88 -2.71 8.11
CA TYR A 236 -13.51 -3.11 8.42
C TYR A 236 -12.61 -3.17 7.18
N ILE A 237 -13.11 -2.80 5.99
CA ILE A 237 -12.35 -2.88 4.74
C ILE A 237 -12.08 -1.48 4.22
N GLY A 238 -10.82 -1.19 3.90
CA GLY A 238 -10.40 0.02 3.19
C GLY A 238 -9.75 -0.32 1.85
N LEU A 239 -10.18 0.36 0.78
CA LEU A 239 -9.61 0.17 -0.55
C LEU A 239 -9.00 1.47 -1.06
N THR A 240 -7.69 1.48 -1.24
CA THR A 240 -6.93 2.64 -1.70
C THR A 240 -6.83 2.73 -3.21
N LEU A 241 -6.71 3.95 -3.71
CA LEU A 241 -6.34 4.26 -5.09
C LEU A 241 -5.74 5.66 -5.18
N PRO A 242 -4.95 5.99 -6.21
CA PRO A 242 -4.46 5.08 -7.23
C PRO A 242 -3.08 4.55 -6.79
N ASN A 243 -2.36 3.84 -7.66
CA ASN A 243 -1.05 3.29 -7.28
C ASN A 243 0.03 4.39 -7.28
N PHE A 244 1.11 4.17 -6.54
CA PHE A 244 2.24 5.09 -6.43
C PHE A 244 3.52 4.48 -7.00
N MET A 245 4.47 5.31 -7.41
CA MET A 245 5.74 4.88 -7.95
C MET A 245 6.64 4.37 -6.82
N LEU A 246 6.99 3.08 -6.85
CA LEU A 246 7.88 2.47 -5.83
C LEU A 246 9.34 2.89 -6.02
N ARG A 247 9.75 3.06 -7.27
CA ARG A 247 11.12 3.40 -7.64
C ARG A 247 11.12 4.28 -8.89
N ALA A 248 11.93 5.34 -8.86
CA ALA A 248 12.25 6.09 -10.07
C ALA A 248 13.09 5.22 -11.03
N PRO A 249 12.83 5.21 -12.34
CA PRO A 249 13.62 4.50 -13.33
C PRO A 249 15.12 4.78 -13.19
N TYR A 250 15.96 3.78 -13.43
CA TYR A 250 17.41 3.94 -13.32
C TYR A 250 17.91 4.91 -14.39
N HIS A 251 18.68 5.89 -13.96
CA HIS A 251 19.29 6.89 -14.84
C HIS A 251 20.62 7.34 -14.23
N PRO A 252 21.68 7.54 -15.03
CA PRO A 252 23.02 7.89 -14.49
C PRO A 252 23.01 9.15 -13.61
N ASP A 253 22.19 10.14 -13.93
CA ASP A 253 22.11 11.40 -13.18
C ASP A 253 21.08 11.41 -12.03
N THR A 254 19.89 10.86 -12.23
CA THR A 254 18.76 11.03 -11.29
C THR A 254 18.59 9.84 -10.33
N ASN A 255 18.88 8.61 -10.78
CA ASN A 255 18.85 7.41 -9.95
C ASN A 255 19.93 6.42 -10.43
N PRO A 256 21.21 6.67 -10.10
CA PRO A 256 22.31 5.84 -10.56
C PRO A 256 22.30 4.46 -9.90
N VAL A 257 22.68 3.43 -10.65
CA VAL A 257 22.84 2.04 -10.16
C VAL A 257 24.00 1.87 -9.16
N GLY A 258 24.81 2.91 -8.95
CA GLY A 258 25.94 2.91 -8.01
C GLY A 258 27.30 2.65 -8.67
N LYS A 259 28.33 2.31 -7.87
CA LYS A 259 29.71 2.02 -8.34
C LYS A 259 29.85 0.60 -8.88
N GLY A 260 28.99 0.21 -9.82
CA GLY A 260 28.98 -1.10 -10.46
C GLY A 260 29.61 -1.10 -11.86
N VAL A 261 29.64 -2.28 -12.48
CA VAL A 261 30.16 -2.50 -13.86
C VAL A 261 29.37 -1.69 -14.90
N ILE A 262 28.10 -1.39 -14.63
CA ILE A 262 27.19 -0.70 -15.57
C ILE A 262 26.86 0.70 -15.03
N SER A 263 27.87 1.54 -14.82
CA SER A 263 27.66 2.88 -14.24
C SER A 263 26.75 3.78 -15.08
N ASN A 264 26.66 3.51 -16.37
CA ASN A 264 25.89 4.30 -17.34
C ASN A 264 24.54 3.67 -17.72
N PHE A 265 24.05 2.70 -16.93
CA PHE A 265 22.75 2.07 -17.21
C PHE A 265 21.63 3.11 -17.21
N LYS A 266 20.82 3.10 -18.27
CA LYS A 266 19.63 3.92 -18.40
C LYS A 266 18.45 3.03 -18.74
N GLU A 267 17.49 2.97 -17.84
CA GLU A 267 16.26 2.22 -18.03
C GLU A 267 15.41 2.88 -19.11
N SER A 268 14.98 2.08 -20.10
CA SER A 268 14.13 2.57 -21.19
C SER A 268 12.68 2.59 -20.75
N VAL A 269 12.12 3.79 -20.57
CA VAL A 269 10.73 4.00 -20.15
C VAL A 269 9.94 4.64 -21.28
N ASP A 270 8.83 4.03 -21.68
CA ASP A 270 7.89 4.65 -22.61
C ASP A 270 7.07 5.73 -21.89
N ILE A 271 7.41 6.99 -22.13
CA ILE A 271 6.74 8.16 -21.53
C ILE A 271 5.29 8.28 -22.02
N SER A 272 4.94 7.70 -23.18
CA SER A 272 3.56 7.68 -23.67
C SER A 272 2.66 6.75 -22.84
N LYS A 273 3.26 5.75 -22.18
CA LYS A 273 2.59 4.77 -21.32
C LYS A 273 3.38 4.51 -20.03
N PRO A 274 3.43 5.51 -19.13
CA PRO A 274 4.18 5.40 -17.88
C PRO A 274 3.59 4.32 -16.95
N TYR A 275 2.30 4.00 -17.09
CA TYR A 275 1.65 2.94 -16.31
C TYR A 275 2.24 1.54 -16.61
N GLU A 276 2.65 1.30 -17.86
CA GLU A 276 3.21 0.02 -18.33
C GLU A 276 4.73 -0.06 -18.07
N SER A 277 5.41 1.08 -18.05
CA SER A 277 6.88 1.14 -18.03
C SER A 277 7.49 1.42 -16.66
N CYS A 278 6.78 2.09 -15.75
CA CYS A 278 7.28 2.36 -14.40
C CYS A 278 6.88 1.24 -13.42
N LEU A 279 7.62 1.15 -12.31
CA LEU A 279 7.29 0.25 -11.22
C LEU A 279 6.29 0.91 -10.27
N TRP A 280 5.04 0.45 -10.33
CA TRP A 280 3.95 0.90 -9.48
C TRP A 280 3.75 -0.05 -8.31
N GLY A 281 3.31 0.49 -7.18
CA GLY A 281 2.95 -0.27 -6.00
C GLY A 281 1.65 0.22 -5.38
N ASN A 282 1.06 -0.63 -4.57
CA ASN A 282 -0.22 -0.42 -3.94
C ASN A 282 -0.17 0.71 -2.89
N ALA A 283 -1.04 1.72 -3.01
CA ALA A 283 -1.14 2.83 -2.04
C ALA A 283 -1.50 2.39 -0.60
N ALA A 284 -1.98 1.16 -0.39
CA ALA A 284 -2.19 0.57 0.92
C ALA A 284 -0.89 0.56 1.76
N VAL A 285 0.27 0.46 1.12
CA VAL A 285 1.59 0.56 1.77
C VAL A 285 1.79 1.93 2.40
N LEU A 286 1.47 3.00 1.65
CA LEU A 286 1.58 4.38 2.13
C LEU A 286 0.54 4.67 3.22
N PHE A 287 -0.65 4.09 3.10
CA PHE A 287 -1.67 4.17 4.15
C PHE A 287 -1.20 3.47 5.45
N ALA A 288 -0.56 2.31 5.32
CA ALA A 288 0.05 1.59 6.44
C ALA A 288 1.17 2.40 7.11
N LYS A 289 2.00 3.12 6.34
CA LYS A 289 2.98 4.07 6.90
C LYS A 289 2.31 5.17 7.73
N ASN A 290 1.16 5.69 7.31
CA ASN A 290 0.40 6.67 8.08
C ASN A 290 -0.20 6.08 9.36
N LEU A 291 -0.73 4.85 9.31
CA LEU A 291 -1.19 4.11 10.50
C LEU A 291 -0.07 3.96 11.51
N TYR A 292 1.08 3.48 11.04
CA TYR A 292 2.28 3.30 11.84
C TYR A 292 2.73 4.61 12.50
N ARG A 293 2.87 5.70 11.71
CA ARG A 293 3.25 7.02 12.22
C ARG A 293 2.28 7.52 13.28
N SER A 294 0.98 7.41 13.03
CA SER A 294 -0.07 7.84 13.97
C SER A 294 0.04 7.08 15.29
N PHE A 295 0.20 5.76 15.24
CA PHE A 295 0.35 4.92 16.43
C PHE A 295 1.63 5.23 17.21
N THR A 296 2.77 5.40 16.54
CA THR A 296 4.05 5.68 17.21
C THR A 296 4.04 7.01 17.97
N VAL A 297 3.40 8.03 17.38
CA VAL A 297 3.30 9.38 17.97
C VAL A 297 2.27 9.43 19.09
N THR A 298 1.06 8.89 18.86
CA THR A 298 -0.11 9.16 19.71
C THR A 298 -0.60 7.92 20.48
N GLY A 299 -0.16 6.73 20.09
CA GLY A 299 -0.72 5.45 20.53
C GLY A 299 -2.03 5.08 19.84
N TRP A 300 -2.57 5.93 18.95
CA TRP A 300 -3.85 5.71 18.28
C TRP A 300 -3.72 5.87 16.77
N CYS A 301 -4.56 5.18 16.01
CA CYS A 301 -4.59 5.26 14.55
C CYS A 301 -5.70 6.22 14.05
N GLN A 302 -5.89 7.35 14.74
CA GLN A 302 -6.86 8.36 14.29
C GLN A 302 -6.25 9.37 13.32
N SER A 303 -5.00 9.79 13.52
CA SER A 303 -4.38 10.89 12.80
C SER A 303 -3.70 10.41 11.50
N ILE A 304 -4.53 9.91 10.57
CA ILE A 304 -4.12 9.25 9.32
C ILE A 304 -4.69 9.88 8.05
N CYS A 305 -5.44 10.98 8.19
CA CYS A 305 -6.08 11.68 7.08
C CYS A 305 -5.91 13.19 7.22
N GLY A 306 -5.98 13.91 6.09
CA GLY A 306 -5.84 15.35 5.98
C GLY A 306 -4.37 15.82 5.94
N PRO A 307 -4.05 16.91 5.20
CA PRO A 307 -2.66 17.34 5.00
C PRO A 307 -1.92 17.66 6.31
N THR A 308 -2.58 18.34 7.24
CA THR A 308 -2.01 18.74 8.54
C THR A 308 -2.34 17.76 9.67
N SER A 309 -3.25 16.81 9.41
CA SER A 309 -3.80 15.89 10.41
C SER A 309 -3.24 14.47 10.28
N GLY A 310 -2.16 14.32 9.50
CA GLY A 310 -1.38 13.08 9.41
C GLY A 310 -1.67 12.19 8.20
N GLY A 311 -2.43 12.67 7.22
CA GLY A 311 -2.64 11.98 5.94
C GLY A 311 -1.54 12.24 4.91
N LEU A 312 -0.64 13.19 5.15
CA LEU A 312 0.44 13.56 4.23
C LEU A 312 1.51 12.47 4.18
N VAL A 313 1.88 12.11 2.95
CA VAL A 313 2.97 11.21 2.59
C VAL A 313 4.01 12.04 1.84
N GLU A 314 5.22 12.09 2.38
CA GLU A 314 6.30 12.91 1.87
C GLU A 314 7.36 12.06 1.17
N GLY A 315 8.07 12.65 0.22
CA GLY A 315 9.26 12.05 -0.39
C GLY A 315 8.99 10.93 -1.40
N LEU A 316 7.87 10.99 -2.12
CA LEU A 316 7.58 10.05 -3.19
C LEU A 316 8.58 10.19 -4.35
N PRO A 317 8.95 9.07 -5.02
CA PRO A 317 9.82 9.12 -6.19
C PRO A 317 9.21 9.94 -7.33
N ILE A 318 10.01 10.85 -7.91
CA ILE A 318 9.66 11.61 -9.12
C ILE A 318 10.70 11.30 -10.18
N TYR A 319 10.24 10.95 -11.38
CA TYR A 319 11.11 10.75 -12.54
C TYR A 319 11.06 11.93 -13.50
N ASN A 320 12.14 12.70 -13.55
CA ASN A 320 12.33 13.76 -14.54
C ASN A 320 12.99 13.16 -15.78
N TYR A 321 12.25 13.04 -16.89
CA TYR A 321 12.76 12.43 -18.12
C TYR A 321 13.54 13.42 -19.00
N ASN A 322 13.39 14.73 -18.76
CA ASN A 322 14.15 15.76 -19.45
C ASN A 322 14.75 16.75 -18.44
N SER A 323 16.07 16.73 -18.28
CA SER A 323 16.79 17.62 -17.37
C SER A 323 16.71 19.11 -17.75
N HIS A 324 16.34 19.43 -19.00
CA HIS A 324 16.24 20.82 -19.48
C HIS A 324 14.84 21.44 -19.27
N ASP A 325 13.80 20.63 -19.07
CA ASP A 325 12.44 21.12 -18.82
C ASP A 325 11.99 20.71 -17.42
N ALA A 326 11.86 21.69 -16.52
CA ALA A 326 11.43 21.45 -15.15
C ALA A 326 9.99 20.91 -15.04
N ASN A 327 9.18 20.96 -16.10
CA ASN A 327 7.82 20.42 -16.12
C ASN A 327 7.74 19.01 -16.73
N ALA A 328 8.86 18.47 -17.22
CA ALA A 328 8.91 17.18 -17.90
C ALA A 328 9.20 16.05 -16.89
N TYR A 329 8.18 15.73 -16.08
CA TYR A 329 8.26 14.66 -15.08
C TYR A 329 7.06 13.73 -15.11
N VAL A 330 7.30 12.47 -14.73
CA VAL A 330 6.26 11.49 -14.47
C VAL A 330 5.74 11.71 -13.04
N LEU A 331 4.43 11.73 -12.90
CA LEU A 331 3.77 11.89 -11.61
C LEU A 331 4.11 10.73 -10.67
N PRO A 332 4.23 10.97 -9.35
CA PRO A 332 4.48 9.92 -8.38
C PRO A 332 3.27 8.98 -8.19
N THR A 333 2.09 9.39 -8.64
CA THR A 333 0.89 8.56 -8.71
C THR A 333 0.51 8.33 -10.17
N ASN A 334 -0.01 7.15 -10.51
CA ASN A 334 -0.38 6.84 -11.90
C ASN A 334 -1.66 7.55 -12.37
N TYR A 335 -2.34 8.28 -11.48
CA TYR A 335 -3.44 9.17 -11.82
C TYR A 335 -3.47 10.40 -10.91
N LEU A 336 -3.83 11.55 -11.48
CA LEU A 336 -4.08 12.79 -10.75
C LEU A 336 -5.57 12.90 -10.44
N ILE A 337 -5.95 12.72 -9.18
CA ILE A 337 -7.33 12.86 -8.72
C ILE A 337 -7.62 14.35 -8.45
N PRO A 338 -8.58 14.97 -9.15
CA PRO A 338 -9.05 16.31 -8.81
C PRO A 338 -9.91 16.30 -7.53
N ASP A 339 -9.88 17.38 -6.75
CA ASP A 339 -10.61 17.50 -5.47
C ASP A 339 -12.11 17.14 -5.58
N HIS A 340 -12.79 17.57 -6.65
CA HIS A 340 -14.22 17.25 -6.84
C HIS A 340 -14.49 15.75 -7.05
N LYS A 341 -13.49 14.98 -7.51
CA LYS A 341 -13.60 13.52 -7.64
C LYS A 341 -13.18 12.80 -6.37
N GLU A 342 -12.25 13.36 -5.60
CA GLU A 342 -11.84 12.81 -4.29
C GLU A 342 -13.06 12.59 -3.41
N TYR A 343 -13.91 13.61 -3.27
CA TYR A 343 -15.11 13.52 -2.42
C TYR A 343 -16.09 12.43 -2.91
N GLY A 344 -16.31 12.34 -4.23
CA GLY A 344 -17.17 11.29 -4.81
C GLY A 344 -16.60 9.88 -4.61
N LEU A 345 -15.27 9.71 -4.72
CA LEU A 345 -14.60 8.43 -4.45
C LEU A 345 -14.69 8.06 -2.97
N ALA A 346 -14.49 9.04 -2.08
CA ALA A 346 -14.62 8.87 -0.64
C ALA A 346 -16.04 8.42 -0.27
N LYS A 347 -17.08 9.09 -0.79
CA LYS A 347 -18.49 8.71 -0.60
C LYS A 347 -18.80 7.32 -1.15
N ALA A 348 -18.13 6.92 -2.22
CA ALA A 348 -18.21 5.56 -2.77
C ALA A 348 -17.47 4.49 -1.93
N GLY A 349 -16.81 4.87 -0.83
CA GLY A 349 -16.15 3.95 0.10
C GLY A 349 -14.71 3.62 -0.28
N PHE A 350 -14.06 4.48 -1.06
CA PHE A 350 -12.65 4.36 -1.42
C PHE A 350 -11.77 5.33 -0.63
N ILE A 351 -10.46 5.10 -0.66
CA ILE A 351 -9.44 5.90 0.03
C ILE A 351 -8.50 6.52 -1.02
N PRO A 352 -8.78 7.74 -1.50
CA PRO A 352 -7.99 8.36 -2.55
C PRO A 352 -6.66 8.93 -2.02
N LEU A 353 -5.56 8.59 -2.68
CA LEU A 353 -4.26 9.22 -2.54
C LEU A 353 -4.16 10.35 -3.56
N VAL A 354 -4.21 11.60 -3.07
CA VAL A 354 -4.19 12.79 -3.93
C VAL A 354 -2.79 13.39 -3.96
N TYR A 355 -2.23 13.51 -5.16
CA TYR A 355 -0.92 14.13 -5.37
C TYR A 355 -0.95 15.65 -5.10
N GLU A 356 0.02 16.13 -4.32
CA GLU A 356 0.21 17.57 -4.10
C GLU A 356 1.01 18.18 -5.28
N LYS A 357 0.32 18.97 -6.09
CA LYS A 357 0.85 19.55 -7.33
C LYS A 357 2.20 20.26 -7.14
N LYS A 358 3.18 19.91 -7.98
CA LYS A 358 4.57 20.45 -8.00
C LYS A 358 5.43 20.07 -6.79
N THR A 359 5.02 19.10 -6.00
CA THR A 359 5.82 18.60 -4.87
C THR A 359 6.15 17.12 -5.07
N ALA A 360 6.84 16.51 -4.12
CA ALA A 360 7.03 15.06 -4.02
C ALA A 360 6.08 14.43 -3.01
N ASN A 361 4.97 15.10 -2.69
CA ASN A 361 4.07 14.68 -1.65
C ASN A 361 2.73 14.23 -2.23
N ALA A 362 2.03 13.40 -1.46
CA ALA A 362 0.63 13.09 -1.69
C ALA A 362 -0.09 13.02 -0.34
N CYS A 363 -1.42 13.11 -0.34
CA CYS A 363 -2.20 13.12 0.88
C CYS A 363 -3.45 12.25 0.74
N PHE A 364 -3.72 11.47 1.77
CA PHE A 364 -5.05 10.90 1.99
C PHE A 364 -5.93 11.94 2.68
N PHE A 365 -6.85 12.56 1.94
CA PHE A 365 -7.77 13.55 2.52
C PHE A 365 -8.81 12.90 3.41
N SER A 366 -9.32 11.75 2.99
CA SER A 366 -10.31 10.95 3.69
C SER A 366 -9.84 9.50 3.83
N ALA A 367 -10.42 8.78 4.80
CA ALA A 367 -10.14 7.36 5.06
C ALA A 367 -11.47 6.65 5.31
N GLN A 368 -12.23 6.48 4.23
CA GLN A 368 -13.52 5.79 4.27
C GLN A 368 -13.30 4.29 4.15
N SER A 369 -14.09 3.54 4.92
CA SER A 369 -14.28 2.11 4.70
C SER A 369 -15.21 1.90 3.51
N LEU A 370 -15.27 0.67 3.04
CA LEU A 370 -16.15 0.28 1.95
C LEU A 370 -17.65 0.40 2.32
N LYS A 371 -17.96 0.47 3.62
CA LYS A 371 -19.34 0.55 4.12
C LYS A 371 -20.09 1.76 3.55
N LEU A 372 -21.33 1.53 3.14
CA LEU A 372 -22.26 2.59 2.76
C LEU A 372 -22.95 3.16 4.01
N ALA A 373 -22.93 4.49 4.15
CA ALA A 373 -23.70 5.18 5.16
C ALA A 373 -25.19 5.15 4.78
N GLU A 374 -26.02 4.71 5.72
CA GLU A 374 -27.47 4.74 5.59
C GLU A 374 -28.03 6.04 6.19
N GLU A 375 -29.02 6.61 5.51
CA GLU A 375 -29.78 7.76 6.00
C GLU A 375 -31.02 7.27 6.76
N PHE A 376 -31.25 7.88 7.92
CA PHE A 376 -32.36 7.60 8.82
C PHE A 376 -33.23 8.85 9.00
N GLU A 377 -34.45 8.66 9.53
CA GLU A 377 -35.36 9.79 9.82
C GLU A 377 -34.81 10.74 10.89
N ASN A 378 -33.99 10.22 11.81
CA ASN A 378 -33.34 10.99 12.86
C ASN A 378 -31.91 11.33 12.43
N ASP A 379 -31.60 12.63 12.41
CA ASP A 379 -30.28 13.15 12.02
C ASP A 379 -29.14 12.53 12.83
N ASN A 380 -29.35 12.28 14.14
CA ASN A 380 -28.33 11.66 14.98
C ASN A 380 -28.02 10.22 14.57
N ASP A 381 -29.01 9.47 14.10
CA ASP A 381 -28.82 8.09 13.64
C ASP A 381 -28.08 8.06 12.30
N SER A 382 -28.37 9.03 11.42
CA SER A 382 -27.61 9.26 10.19
C SER A 382 -26.16 9.66 10.47
N GLU A 383 -25.90 10.55 11.44
CA GLU A 383 -24.55 10.89 11.89
C GLU A 383 -23.81 9.67 12.41
N ASN A 384 -24.44 8.85 13.26
CA ASN A 384 -23.86 7.61 13.79
C ASN A 384 -23.51 6.63 12.66
N SER A 385 -24.42 6.46 11.70
CA SER A 385 -24.23 5.64 10.51
C SER A 385 -23.02 6.07 9.69
N GLN A 386 -22.86 7.38 9.49
CA GLN A 386 -21.71 7.97 8.81
C GLN A 386 -20.40 7.79 9.60
N MET A 387 -20.45 7.82 10.93
CA MET A 387 -19.24 7.61 11.75
C MET A 387 -18.70 6.19 11.65
N VAL A 388 -19.58 5.19 11.50
CA VAL A 388 -19.20 3.78 11.31
C VAL A 388 -18.50 3.54 9.97
N THR A 389 -18.73 4.38 8.96
CA THR A 389 -18.04 4.24 7.66
C THR A 389 -16.60 4.73 7.71
N LYS A 390 -16.16 5.40 8.77
CA LYS A 390 -14.85 6.07 8.82
C LYS A 390 -13.82 5.20 9.55
N LEU A 391 -12.80 4.76 8.82
CA LEU A 391 -11.75 3.87 9.35
C LEU A 391 -11.01 4.42 10.59
N PRO A 392 -10.70 5.72 10.72
CA PRO A 392 -10.05 6.25 11.93
C PRO A 392 -10.80 5.87 13.22
N TYR A 393 -12.13 5.85 13.18
CA TYR A 393 -12.95 5.45 14.33
C TYR A 393 -13.04 3.93 14.46
N THR A 394 -13.12 3.18 13.35
CA THR A 394 -13.03 1.70 13.37
C THR A 394 -11.73 1.22 13.99
N PHE A 395 -10.58 1.83 13.68
CA PHE A 395 -9.29 1.51 14.32
C PHE A 395 -9.30 1.83 15.83
N SER A 396 -9.99 2.90 16.23
CA SER A 396 -10.13 3.26 17.65
C SER A 396 -10.97 2.23 18.40
N MET A 397 -12.10 1.81 17.82
CA MET A 397 -12.93 0.74 18.36
C MET A 397 -12.16 -0.59 18.44
N SER A 398 -11.38 -0.89 17.41
CA SER A 398 -10.58 -2.10 17.32
C SER A 398 -9.57 -2.19 18.45
N LYS A 399 -8.82 -1.11 18.69
CA LYS A 399 -7.90 -1.03 19.83
C LYS A 399 -8.64 -1.17 21.17
N ILE A 400 -9.79 -0.54 21.33
CA ILE A 400 -10.57 -0.68 22.58
C ILE A 400 -11.01 -2.13 22.79
N ALA A 401 -11.46 -2.82 21.74
CA ALA A 401 -11.81 -4.22 21.83
C ALA A 401 -10.62 -5.09 22.26
N HIS A 402 -9.43 -4.86 21.69
CA HIS A 402 -8.19 -5.55 22.09
C HIS A 402 -7.90 -5.37 23.58
N TYR A 403 -7.92 -4.14 24.08
CA TYR A 403 -7.64 -3.86 25.50
C TYR A 403 -8.73 -4.41 26.42
N VAL A 404 -10.01 -4.26 26.07
CA VAL A 404 -11.13 -4.79 26.86
C VAL A 404 -11.05 -6.31 26.94
N LYS A 405 -10.67 -7.01 25.86
CA LYS A 405 -10.45 -8.47 25.88
C LYS A 405 -9.35 -8.86 26.87
N CYS A 406 -8.22 -8.14 26.89
CA CYS A 406 -7.14 -8.39 27.86
C CYS A 406 -7.58 -8.10 29.31
N MET A 407 -8.16 -6.91 29.55
CA MET A 407 -8.60 -6.49 30.88
C MET A 407 -9.67 -7.41 31.47
N THR A 408 -10.64 -7.84 30.65
CA THR A 408 -11.69 -8.76 31.12
C THR A 408 -11.12 -10.14 31.44
N ARG A 409 -10.18 -10.65 30.64
CA ARG A 409 -9.50 -11.92 30.90
C ARG A 409 -8.75 -11.94 32.23
N ASP A 410 -8.04 -10.87 32.57
CA ASP A 410 -7.28 -10.77 33.81
C ASP A 410 -8.17 -10.80 35.06
N VAL A 411 -9.45 -10.42 34.92
CA VAL A 411 -10.43 -10.39 36.00
C VAL A 411 -11.21 -11.71 36.13
N ILE A 412 -11.16 -12.60 35.12
CA ILE A 412 -11.86 -13.91 35.17
C ILE A 412 -11.36 -14.73 36.37
N GLY A 413 -12.30 -15.22 37.18
CA GLY A 413 -12.02 -16.02 38.38
C GLY A 413 -11.87 -15.20 39.67
N SER A 414 -11.90 -13.87 39.58
CA SER A 414 -11.99 -12.99 40.75
C SER A 414 -13.43 -12.82 41.25
N GLU A 415 -13.60 -12.26 42.45
CA GLU A 415 -14.91 -11.91 43.05
C GLU A 415 -15.51 -10.61 42.47
N ALA A 416 -15.18 -10.25 41.23
CA ALA A 416 -15.62 -9.00 40.61
C ALA A 416 -17.13 -9.01 40.27
N ASP A 417 -17.81 -7.95 40.70
CA ASP A 417 -19.21 -7.67 40.33
C ASP A 417 -19.30 -6.73 39.11
N GLU A 418 -20.53 -6.43 38.68
CA GLU A 418 -20.79 -5.52 37.56
C GLU A 418 -20.17 -4.14 37.75
N THR A 419 -20.09 -3.67 39.00
CA THR A 419 -19.57 -2.34 39.33
C THR A 419 -18.06 -2.31 39.24
N VAL A 420 -17.38 -3.37 39.69
CA VAL A 420 -15.92 -3.51 39.61
C VAL A 420 -15.48 -3.53 38.14
N VAL A 421 -16.14 -4.33 37.31
CA VAL A 421 -15.82 -4.43 35.87
C VAL A 421 -16.10 -3.10 35.15
N SER A 422 -17.26 -2.48 35.42
CA SER A 422 -17.61 -1.18 34.85
C SER A 422 -16.60 -0.09 35.23
N ASN A 423 -16.21 -0.01 36.51
CA ASN A 423 -15.25 0.97 37.00
C ASN A 423 -13.85 0.77 36.41
N ALA A 424 -13.39 -0.47 36.26
CA ALA A 424 -12.09 -0.77 35.66
C ALA A 424 -11.99 -0.28 34.20
N ILE A 425 -12.99 -0.64 33.38
CA ILE A 425 -13.05 -0.23 31.97
C ILE A 425 -13.20 1.30 31.87
N THR A 426 -14.09 1.88 32.66
CA THR A 426 -14.34 3.34 32.69
C THR A 426 -13.09 4.10 33.10
N SER A 427 -12.38 3.65 34.13
CA SER A 427 -11.15 4.29 34.61
C SER A 427 -10.05 4.27 33.54
N TRP A 428 -9.92 3.16 32.81
CA TRP A 428 -8.97 3.07 31.69
C TRP A 428 -9.37 3.99 30.53
N LEU A 429 -10.62 3.95 30.07
CA LEU A 429 -11.09 4.79 28.96
C LEU A 429 -10.97 6.29 29.27
N ASN A 430 -11.24 6.71 30.50
CA ASN A 430 -11.14 8.11 30.92
C ASN A 430 -9.70 8.67 30.84
N GLN A 431 -8.67 7.83 30.78
CA GLN A 431 -7.29 8.28 30.51
C GLN A 431 -7.12 8.87 29.11
N TYR A 432 -8.05 8.58 28.19
CA TYR A 432 -8.03 9.02 26.79
C TYR A 432 -9.13 10.03 26.46
N VAL A 433 -9.83 10.53 27.49
CA VAL A 433 -10.87 11.57 27.35
C VAL A 433 -10.30 12.93 27.71
N THR A 434 -10.57 13.94 26.90
CA THR A 434 -10.25 15.34 27.24
C THR A 434 -11.51 16.19 27.40
N THR A 435 -11.63 16.84 28.55
CA THR A 435 -12.72 17.77 28.89
C THR A 435 -12.32 19.23 28.66
N ALA A 436 -11.11 19.49 28.15
CA ALA A 436 -10.69 20.83 27.80
C ALA A 436 -11.67 21.44 26.77
N PRO A 437 -12.10 22.70 26.92
CA PRO A 437 -13.12 23.28 26.05
C PRO A 437 -12.64 23.44 24.60
N ASN A 438 -11.35 23.73 24.40
CA ASN A 438 -10.72 23.87 23.09
C ASN A 438 -9.30 23.28 23.08
N PRO A 439 -9.17 21.94 23.08
CA PRO A 439 -7.86 21.31 23.03
C PRO A 439 -7.21 21.55 21.67
N ASN A 440 -5.89 21.74 21.65
CA ASN A 440 -5.15 21.83 20.40
C ASN A 440 -5.15 20.49 19.66
N SER A 441 -4.78 20.48 18.37
CA SER A 441 -4.83 19.27 17.53
C SER A 441 -3.97 18.12 18.06
N LEU A 442 -2.84 18.44 18.68
CA LEU A 442 -1.95 17.43 19.27
C LEU A 442 -2.60 16.78 20.49
N THR A 443 -3.19 17.58 21.39
CA THR A 443 -3.95 17.09 22.55
C THR A 443 -5.12 16.22 22.10
N LYS A 444 -5.90 16.63 21.09
CA LYS A 444 -6.98 15.80 20.52
C LYS A 444 -6.48 14.47 19.95
N SER A 445 -5.23 14.42 19.48
CA SER A 445 -4.65 13.18 18.95
C SER A 445 -4.22 12.21 20.06
N TYR A 446 -3.72 12.72 21.19
CA TYR A 446 -3.41 11.92 22.38
C TYR A 446 -4.65 11.49 23.17
N TYR A 447 -5.67 12.35 23.20
CA TYR A 447 -6.96 12.13 23.85
C TYR A 447 -8.07 12.11 22.78
N PRO A 448 -8.23 10.98 22.06
CA PRO A 448 -9.11 10.88 20.90
C PRO A 448 -10.61 11.06 21.20
N PHE A 449 -11.02 10.98 22.48
CA PHE A 449 -12.42 10.94 22.87
C PHE A 449 -12.84 12.18 23.65
N LYS A 450 -14.04 12.66 23.35
CA LYS A 450 -14.71 13.74 24.09
C LYS A 450 -15.49 13.20 25.28
N ASN A 451 -16.09 12.02 25.13
CA ASN A 451 -16.84 11.36 26.21
C ASN A 451 -16.88 9.83 25.99
N VAL A 452 -17.06 9.09 27.08
CA VAL A 452 -17.23 7.63 27.07
C VAL A 452 -18.31 7.24 28.07
N GLY A 453 -19.13 6.26 27.70
CA GLY A 453 -20.14 5.63 28.55
C GLY A 453 -19.88 4.13 28.61
N VAL A 454 -19.91 3.56 29.82
CA VAL A 454 -19.72 2.11 30.03
C VAL A 454 -20.84 1.60 30.92
N GLY A 455 -21.67 0.71 30.39
CA GLY A 455 -22.75 0.05 31.13
C GLY A 455 -22.50 -1.45 31.21
N VAL A 456 -22.44 -2.01 32.42
CA VAL A 456 -22.31 -3.45 32.65
C VAL A 456 -23.55 -3.96 33.36
N GLU A 457 -24.21 -4.96 32.77
CA GLU A 457 -25.44 -5.55 33.28
C GLU A 457 -25.26 -7.05 33.52
N LYS A 458 -25.95 -7.60 34.52
CA LYS A 458 -25.95 -9.05 34.77
C LYS A 458 -26.75 -9.79 33.69
N ASN A 459 -26.20 -10.87 33.17
CA ASN A 459 -26.95 -11.78 32.33
C ASN A 459 -27.94 -12.57 33.17
N ARG A 460 -29.24 -12.42 32.84
CA ARG A 460 -30.32 -13.11 33.56
C ARG A 460 -30.12 -14.62 33.47
N GLY A 461 -30.13 -15.29 34.62
CA GLY A 461 -30.02 -16.75 34.70
C GLY A 461 -28.60 -17.31 34.65
N MET A 462 -27.56 -16.48 34.53
CA MET A 462 -26.16 -16.92 34.50
C MET A 462 -25.33 -16.19 35.56
N ALA A 463 -25.02 -16.86 36.66
CA ALA A 463 -24.14 -16.30 37.69
C ALA A 463 -22.73 -16.05 37.12
N GLY A 464 -22.12 -14.91 37.49
CA GLY A 464 -20.79 -14.51 37.03
C GLY A 464 -20.70 -14.06 35.57
N HIS A 465 -21.81 -14.01 34.82
CA HIS A 465 -21.84 -13.54 33.45
C HIS A 465 -22.45 -12.14 33.34
N TYR A 466 -21.76 -11.27 32.61
CA TYR A 466 -22.15 -9.88 32.43
C TYR A 466 -22.21 -9.50 30.96
N LYS A 467 -22.99 -8.49 30.64
CA LYS A 467 -23.06 -7.85 29.32
C LYS A 467 -22.57 -6.42 29.45
N CYS A 468 -21.50 -6.10 28.72
CA CYS A 468 -20.94 -4.76 28.68
C CYS A 468 -21.39 -4.02 27.41
N HIS A 469 -21.77 -2.77 27.56
CA HIS A 469 -22.08 -1.83 26.48
C HIS A 469 -21.12 -0.65 26.64
N ILE A 470 -20.38 -0.33 25.58
CA ILE A 470 -19.41 0.77 25.56
C ILE A 470 -19.83 1.73 24.47
N GLU A 471 -20.04 2.99 24.84
CA GLU A 471 -20.40 4.09 23.96
C GLU A 471 -19.29 5.12 23.98
N ILE A 472 -18.84 5.57 22.82
CA ILE A 472 -17.69 6.46 22.71
C ILE A 472 -18.05 7.60 21.77
N LEU A 473 -17.81 8.82 22.23
CA LEU A 473 -17.95 10.04 21.45
C LEU A 473 -16.55 10.55 21.07
N PRO A 474 -16.08 10.31 19.84
CA PRO A 474 -14.79 10.81 19.38
C PRO A 474 -14.84 12.30 19.04
N HIS A 475 -13.66 12.90 18.87
CA HIS A 475 -13.56 14.21 18.25
C HIS A 475 -13.91 14.13 16.75
N ILE A 476 -15.00 14.76 16.35
CA ILE A 476 -15.43 14.81 14.94
C ILE A 476 -14.40 15.61 14.14
N LYS A 477 -13.91 15.00 13.05
CA LYS A 477 -13.02 15.64 12.08
C LYS A 477 -13.79 16.47 11.07
N PHE A 478 -13.18 17.57 10.62
CA PHE A 478 -13.69 18.38 9.53
C PHE A 478 -13.50 17.65 8.19
N GLU A 479 -14.57 17.52 7.40
CA GLU A 479 -14.55 16.79 6.12
C GLU A 479 -14.93 17.67 4.92
N GLY A 480 -15.66 18.76 5.14
CA GLY A 480 -16.08 19.64 4.06
C GLY A 480 -16.99 20.76 4.55
N MET A 481 -17.18 21.77 3.71
CA MET A 481 -18.09 22.89 3.96
C MET A 481 -18.49 23.51 2.63
N ASP A 482 -19.79 23.72 2.45
CA ASP A 482 -20.31 24.52 1.34
C ASP A 482 -20.25 26.01 1.71
N VAL A 483 -19.54 26.80 0.91
CA VAL A 483 -19.37 28.25 1.14
C VAL A 483 -20.16 29.02 0.10
N THR A 484 -21.18 29.76 0.55
CA THR A 484 -21.91 30.70 -0.30
C THR A 484 -21.38 32.11 -0.08
N MET A 485 -20.86 32.74 -1.12
CA MET A 485 -20.40 34.13 -1.07
C MET A 485 -21.46 35.06 -1.64
N LYS A 486 -21.85 36.09 -0.86
CA LYS A 486 -22.76 37.15 -1.30
C LYS A 486 -22.09 38.50 -1.10
N ILE A 487 -22.16 39.36 -2.11
CA ILE A 487 -21.76 40.76 -1.99
C ILE A 487 -22.98 41.54 -1.49
N ASP A 488 -22.88 42.17 -0.33
CA ASP A 488 -23.94 43.00 0.23
C ASP A 488 -23.43 44.42 0.49
N THR A 489 -24.18 45.42 0.02
CA THR A 489 -23.87 46.85 0.23
C THR A 489 -24.44 47.38 1.56
N ARG A 490 -25.26 46.57 2.23
CA ARG A 490 -25.81 46.83 3.57
C ARG A 490 -25.51 45.66 4.48
N LEU A 491 -24.23 45.30 4.57
CA LEU A 491 -23.80 44.36 5.59
C LEU A 491 -24.06 45.02 6.95
N ASP A 492 -25.03 44.49 7.70
CA ASP A 492 -25.29 44.96 9.07
C ASP A 492 -23.97 44.84 9.85
N SER A 493 -23.49 45.98 10.35
CA SER A 493 -22.17 46.13 10.98
C SER A 493 -22.20 45.76 12.46
#